data_AF-A0A150GZ91-F1
#
_entry.id   AF-A0A150GZ91-F1
#
_cell.length_a   1.000
_cell.length_b   1.000
_cell.length_c   1.000
_cell.angle_alpha   90.00
_cell.angle_beta   90.00
_cell.angle_gamma   90.00
#
_symmetry.space_group_name_H-M   'P 1'
#
loop_
_entity.id
_entity.type
_entity.pdbx_description
1 polymer ?
#
loop_
_entity_poly.entity_id
_entity_poly.type
_entity_poly.pdbx_seq_one_letter_code
_entity_poly.pdbx_strand_id
1 'polypeptide(L)'
;MTLAYSGFPPPLLCLKDSINETVPGLTPEYSGSKWPKTSLGALHDKARLTPEQLERLNAICKEESAKLTQADDQAVLVDQMTVVFYECRCLERRLLEHMVPLQRGAAPDARHPEPEEAERVRGVVAEADSPGYWFNASKDGNRESHYRSSYLGVTLVHDLAVFKSGPGAHAPGGASNDGAGYGHNLPAVVRSFRERVDAELPGLYRWFADSSLHSTVRSLMG
;
A
#
# COMPACT_ATOMS: atom_id res chain seq x y z
N MET A 1 -3.24 3.64 -8.59
CA MET A 1 -2.61 2.32 -8.71
C MET A 1 -2.18 1.83 -7.35
N THR A 2 -2.44 0.57 -7.00
CA THR A 2 -2.14 0.02 -5.67
C THR A 2 -1.63 -1.41 -5.76
N LEU A 3 -0.68 -1.77 -4.91
CA LEU A 3 -0.41 -3.16 -4.51
C LEU A 3 -1.45 -3.55 -3.46
N ALA A 4 -2.25 -4.57 -3.75
CA ALA A 4 -3.26 -5.10 -2.84
C ALA A 4 -2.69 -6.30 -2.06
N TYR A 5 -2.98 -6.39 -0.77
CA TYR A 5 -2.70 -7.58 0.04
C TYR A 5 -3.96 -8.43 0.16
N SER A 6 -3.82 -9.70 0.53
CA SER A 6 -4.96 -10.62 0.63
C SER A 6 -5.95 -10.28 1.74
N GLY A 7 -5.55 -9.51 2.76
CA GLY A 7 -6.38 -9.14 3.90
C GLY A 7 -5.53 -8.81 5.12
N PHE A 8 -6.14 -8.22 6.15
CA PHE A 8 -5.46 -8.06 7.43
C PHE A 8 -5.45 -9.41 8.19
N PRO A 9 -4.30 -9.89 8.69
CA PRO A 9 -4.27 -11.04 9.57
C PRO A 9 -4.95 -10.72 10.92
N PRO A 10 -5.44 -11.72 11.67
CA PRO A 10 -6.18 -11.50 12.91
C PRO A 10 -5.51 -10.54 13.91
N PRO A 11 -4.18 -10.60 14.17
CA PRO A 11 -3.52 -9.66 15.08
C PRO A 11 -3.65 -8.19 14.65
N LEU A 12 -3.63 -7.90 13.34
CA LEU A 12 -3.78 -6.53 12.83
C LEU A 12 -5.23 -6.05 12.91
N LEU A 13 -6.20 -6.94 12.73
CA LEU A 13 -7.62 -6.61 12.97
C LEU A 13 -7.86 -6.30 14.45
N CYS A 14 -7.41 -7.17 15.37
CA CYS A 14 -7.53 -6.93 16.81
C CYS A 14 -6.86 -5.60 17.22
N LEU A 15 -5.70 -5.27 16.64
CA LEU A 15 -5.05 -3.99 16.90
C LEU A 15 -5.89 -2.80 16.39
N LYS A 16 -6.45 -2.89 15.19
CA LYS A 16 -7.34 -1.84 14.65
C LYS A 16 -8.57 -1.63 15.53
N ASP A 17 -9.19 -2.72 15.99
CA ASP A 17 -10.35 -2.66 16.88
C ASP A 17 -9.97 -2.03 18.22
N SER A 18 -8.86 -2.47 18.81
CA SER A 18 -8.35 -1.89 20.05
C SER A 18 -8.06 -0.38 19.92
N ILE A 19 -7.48 0.08 18.82
CA ILE A 19 -7.26 1.52 18.58
C ILE A 19 -8.59 2.28 18.53
N ASN A 20 -9.58 1.75 17.83
CA ASN A 20 -10.90 2.39 17.70
C ASN A 20 -11.65 2.46 19.04
N GLU A 21 -11.47 1.47 19.92
CA GLU A 21 -12.12 1.42 21.23
C GLU A 21 -11.40 2.26 22.28
N THR A 22 -10.07 2.34 22.22
CA THR A 22 -9.25 2.92 23.30
C THR A 22 -8.86 4.38 23.08
N VAL A 23 -8.84 4.86 21.84
CA VAL A 23 -8.41 6.23 21.52
C VAL A 23 -9.63 7.13 21.29
N PRO A 24 -10.01 7.99 22.27
CA PRO A 24 -11.17 8.84 22.12
C PRO A 24 -10.96 9.92 21.05
N GLY A 25 -12.04 10.26 20.34
CA GLY A 25 -12.03 11.35 19.36
C GLY A 25 -11.49 10.99 17.98
N LEU A 26 -11.15 9.71 17.72
CA LEU A 26 -10.81 9.27 16.38
C LEU A 26 -12.01 9.41 15.44
N THR A 27 -11.77 9.98 14.25
CA THR A 27 -12.79 10.03 13.20
C THR A 27 -13.05 8.63 12.65
N PRO A 28 -14.26 8.37 12.09
CA PRO A 28 -14.55 7.11 11.41
C PRO A 28 -13.51 6.79 10.35
N GLU A 29 -13.18 5.51 10.22
CA GLU A 29 -12.17 5.06 9.28
C GLU A 29 -12.58 5.36 7.82
N TYR A 30 -11.69 6.03 7.08
CA TYR A 30 -11.85 6.25 5.65
C TYR A 30 -11.72 4.94 4.87
N SER A 31 -12.45 4.84 3.75
CA SER A 31 -12.43 3.64 2.88
C SER A 31 -11.02 3.21 2.45
N GLY A 32 -10.07 4.15 2.37
CA GLY A 32 -8.69 3.88 1.98
C GLY A 32 -7.87 3.02 2.94
N SER A 33 -8.21 2.94 4.24
CA SER A 33 -7.49 2.13 5.23
C SER A 33 -8.29 0.94 5.77
N LYS A 34 -9.53 0.79 5.31
CA LYS A 34 -10.39 -0.36 5.65
C LYS A 34 -9.89 -1.68 5.08
N TRP A 35 -8.96 -1.67 4.14
CA TRP A 35 -8.34 -2.87 3.58
C TRP A 35 -6.86 -2.60 3.32
N PRO A 36 -6.01 -3.63 3.44
CA PRO A 36 -4.58 -3.44 3.33
C PRO A 36 -4.19 -3.22 1.87
N LYS A 37 -3.51 -2.10 1.62
CA LYS A 37 -2.94 -1.77 0.32
C LYS A 37 -1.78 -0.80 0.44
N THR A 38 -0.92 -0.83 -0.56
CA THR A 38 0.13 0.17 -0.75
C THR A 38 -0.15 0.93 -2.04
N SER A 39 -0.32 2.25 -1.94
CA SER A 39 -0.45 3.08 -3.14
C SER A 39 0.90 3.23 -3.84
N LEU A 40 0.97 2.78 -5.10
CA LEU A 40 2.20 2.80 -5.89
C LEU A 40 2.36 4.10 -6.70
N GLY A 41 1.23 4.72 -7.03
CA GLY A 41 1.19 5.92 -7.84
C GLY A 41 -0.24 6.32 -8.21
N ALA A 42 -0.36 7.50 -8.82
CA ALA A 42 -1.63 8.08 -9.25
C ALA A 42 -1.57 8.48 -10.72
N LEU A 43 -2.73 8.68 -11.33
CA LEU A 43 -2.80 9.27 -12.66
C LEU A 43 -2.33 10.73 -12.59
N HIS A 44 -1.56 11.15 -13.59
CA HIS A 44 -1.20 12.54 -13.80
C HIS A 44 -2.46 13.41 -13.89
N ASP A 45 -2.41 14.65 -13.39
CA ASP A 45 -3.62 15.51 -13.26
C ASP A 45 -4.36 15.72 -14.59
N LYS A 46 -3.61 15.80 -15.68
CA LYS A 46 -4.12 16.00 -17.04
C LYS A 46 -4.47 14.69 -17.77
N ALA A 47 -4.19 13.53 -17.18
CA ALA A 47 -4.47 12.24 -17.79
C ALA A 47 -5.92 11.81 -17.53
N ARG A 48 -6.56 11.23 -18.54
CA ARG A 48 -7.84 10.52 -18.45
C ARG A 48 -7.69 9.21 -19.18
N LEU A 49 -8.09 8.11 -18.54
CA LEU A 49 -8.06 6.80 -19.18
C LEU A 49 -9.19 6.71 -20.20
N THR A 50 -8.86 6.30 -21.42
CA THR A 50 -9.86 5.76 -22.36
C THR A 50 -10.26 4.34 -21.92
N PRO A 51 -11.40 3.81 -22.40
CA PRO A 51 -11.78 2.42 -22.16
C PRO A 51 -10.67 1.43 -22.56
N GLU A 52 -10.02 1.63 -23.70
CA GLU A 52 -8.96 0.76 -24.22
C GLU A 52 -7.70 0.83 -23.34
N GLN A 53 -7.34 2.03 -22.85
CA GLN A 53 -6.22 2.19 -21.93
C GLN A 53 -6.50 1.51 -20.58
N LEU A 54 -7.73 1.58 -20.09
CA LEU A 54 -8.13 0.90 -18.85
C LEU A 54 -8.14 -0.62 -19.04
N GLU A 55 -8.66 -1.13 -20.17
CA GLU A 55 -8.60 -2.54 -20.51
C GLU A 55 -7.15 -3.03 -20.55
N ARG A 56 -6.27 -2.26 -21.20
CA ARG A 56 -4.85 -2.59 -21.25
C ARG A 56 -4.19 -2.57 -19.88
N LEU A 57 -4.50 -1.56 -19.06
CA LEU A 57 -4.03 -1.48 -17.69
C LEU A 57 -4.49 -2.67 -16.85
N ASN A 58 -5.76 -3.08 -16.97
CA ASN A 58 -6.31 -4.24 -16.27
C ASN A 58 -5.62 -5.53 -16.71
N ALA A 59 -5.31 -5.68 -17.99
CA ALA A 59 -4.52 -6.83 -18.49
C ALA A 59 -3.11 -6.86 -17.85
N ILE A 60 -2.40 -5.73 -17.85
CA ILE A 60 -1.08 -5.63 -17.19
C ILE A 60 -1.20 -5.99 -15.70
N CYS A 61 -2.19 -5.42 -14.99
CA CYS A 61 -2.41 -5.73 -13.58
C CYS A 61 -2.63 -7.22 -13.34
N LYS A 62 -3.44 -7.91 -14.16
CA LYS A 62 -3.70 -9.35 -14.02
C LYS A 62 -2.44 -10.19 -14.27
N GLU A 63 -1.71 -9.90 -15.34
CA GLU A 63 -0.49 -10.62 -15.71
C GLU A 63 0.64 -10.42 -14.69
N GLU A 64 0.84 -9.20 -14.21
CA GLU A 64 1.88 -8.89 -13.23
C GLU A 64 1.49 -9.36 -11.81
N SER A 65 0.20 -9.34 -11.46
CA SER A 65 -0.28 -9.87 -10.16
C SER A 65 -0.09 -11.39 -10.06
N ALA A 66 -0.14 -12.13 -11.17
CA ALA A 66 0.14 -13.56 -11.16
C ALA A 66 1.57 -13.89 -10.67
N LYS A 67 2.52 -12.96 -10.83
CA LYS A 67 3.90 -13.09 -10.29
C LYS A 67 3.96 -12.92 -8.78
N LEU A 68 2.96 -12.24 -8.19
CA LEU A 68 2.87 -12.02 -6.73
C LEU A 68 2.29 -13.24 -6.01
N THR A 69 1.47 -14.04 -6.68
CA THR A 69 0.77 -15.20 -6.10
C THR A 69 1.54 -16.51 -6.24
N GLN A 70 2.73 -16.49 -6.84
CA GLN A 70 3.51 -17.71 -7.14
C GLN A 70 4.36 -18.21 -5.96
N ALA A 71 4.58 -17.40 -4.93
CA ALA A 71 5.42 -17.78 -3.80
C ALA A 71 4.85 -17.25 -2.46
N ASP A 72 4.80 -18.13 -1.46
CA ASP A 72 4.30 -17.81 -0.12
C ASP A 72 5.21 -16.81 0.64
N ASP A 73 6.45 -16.61 0.17
CA ASP A 73 7.41 -15.68 0.74
C ASP A 73 7.17 -14.21 0.34
N GLN A 74 6.16 -13.92 -0.47
CA GLN A 74 5.78 -12.56 -0.87
C GLN A 74 4.98 -11.79 0.18
N ALA A 75 4.78 -12.36 1.37
CA ALA A 75 4.18 -11.66 2.49
C ALA A 75 5.08 -10.50 2.99
N VAL A 76 4.48 -9.53 3.67
CA VAL A 76 5.19 -8.41 4.30
C VAL A 76 5.18 -8.61 5.81
N LEU A 77 6.37 -8.67 6.42
CA LEU A 77 6.53 -8.76 7.86
C LEU A 77 6.17 -7.42 8.50
N VAL A 78 5.16 -7.42 9.39
CA VAL A 78 4.74 -6.26 10.16
C VAL A 78 5.24 -6.39 11.60
N ASP A 79 6.47 -5.95 11.84
CA ASP A 79 7.17 -6.00 13.13
C ASP A 79 7.20 -4.64 13.86
N GLN A 80 6.92 -3.57 13.13
CA GLN A 80 6.81 -2.21 13.62
C GLN A 80 5.72 -1.43 12.88
N MET A 81 5.22 -0.38 13.53
CA MET A 81 4.38 0.64 12.91
C MET A 81 4.95 2.02 13.17
N THR A 82 4.54 2.99 12.36
CA THR A 82 4.96 4.38 12.50
C THR A 82 3.73 5.27 12.53
N VAL A 83 3.62 6.09 13.57
CA VAL A 83 2.73 7.25 13.58
C VAL A 83 3.44 8.35 12.80
N VAL A 84 2.85 8.77 11.69
CA VAL A 84 3.42 9.76 10.77
C VAL A 84 2.54 11.00 10.74
N PHE A 85 3.14 12.14 11.09
CA PHE A 85 2.61 13.46 10.77
C PHE A 85 3.15 13.84 9.40
N TYR A 86 2.29 14.25 8.48
CA TYR A 86 2.67 14.46 7.09
C TYR A 86 2.09 15.74 6.51
N GLU A 87 2.70 16.21 5.42
CA GLU A 87 2.23 17.37 4.64
C GLU A 87 1.79 16.99 3.21
N CYS A 88 1.79 15.70 2.87
CA CYS A 88 1.15 15.16 1.67
C CYS A 88 0.66 13.72 1.87
N ARG A 89 -0.44 13.34 1.20
CA ARG A 89 -1.11 12.04 1.44
C ARG A 89 -0.33 10.82 0.95
N CYS A 90 0.66 11.00 0.07
CA CYS A 90 1.57 9.92 -0.35
C CYS A 90 2.73 9.68 0.62
N LEU A 91 2.85 10.48 1.68
CA LEU A 91 3.91 10.43 2.69
C LEU A 91 5.34 10.62 2.13
N GLU A 92 5.49 11.22 0.94
CA GLU A 92 6.79 11.67 0.42
C GLU A 92 7.36 12.83 1.24
N ARG A 93 6.51 13.54 1.99
CA ARG A 93 6.88 14.64 2.87
C ARG A 93 6.29 14.41 4.26
N ARG A 94 7.13 13.92 5.14
CA ARG A 94 6.84 13.60 6.55
C ARG A 94 7.43 14.68 7.44
N LEU A 95 6.69 15.10 8.46
CA LEU A 95 7.06 16.15 9.39
C LEU A 95 7.61 15.58 10.70
N LEU A 96 6.95 14.54 11.22
CA LEU A 96 7.32 13.87 12.46
C LEU A 96 6.95 12.39 12.35
N GLU A 97 7.83 11.53 12.87
CA GLU A 97 7.66 10.09 12.86
C GLU A 97 7.86 9.56 14.29
N HIS A 98 6.93 8.74 14.76
CA HIS A 98 7.07 7.99 16.01
C HIS A 98 6.90 6.51 15.73
N MET A 99 8.00 5.76 15.84
CA MET A 99 8.04 4.33 15.61
C MET A 99 7.60 3.56 16.85
N VAL A 100 6.68 2.61 16.64
CA VAL A 100 6.10 1.72 17.65
C VAL A 100 6.47 0.28 17.27
N PRO A 101 7.45 -0.34 17.95
CA PRO A 101 7.76 -1.75 17.73
C PRO A 101 6.62 -2.64 18.23
N LEU A 102 6.19 -3.62 17.43
CA LEU A 102 5.07 -4.51 17.76
C LEU A 102 5.49 -5.77 18.53
N GLN A 103 6.72 -6.24 18.32
CA GLN A 103 7.27 -7.37 19.07
C GLN A 103 8.75 -7.16 19.40
N ARG A 104 9.12 -7.42 20.65
CA ARG A 104 10.51 -7.60 21.09
C ARG A 104 10.67 -9.04 21.59
N GLY A 105 10.86 -9.99 20.66
CA GLY A 105 11.34 -11.34 20.99
C GLY A 105 10.37 -12.53 20.86
N ALA A 106 9.17 -12.35 20.29
CA ALA A 106 8.29 -13.47 19.91
C ALA A 106 8.45 -13.82 18.42
N ALA A 107 8.13 -15.04 18.03
CA ALA A 107 8.09 -15.43 16.62
C ALA A 107 6.96 -14.67 15.89
N PRO A 108 7.16 -14.30 14.60
CA PRO A 108 6.10 -13.66 13.81
C PRO A 108 4.85 -14.53 13.71
N ASP A 109 3.68 -13.90 13.80
CA ASP A 109 2.40 -14.56 13.53
C ASP A 109 2.23 -14.75 12.02
N ALA A 110 2.28 -16.01 11.58
CA ALA A 110 2.17 -16.39 10.17
C ALA A 110 0.74 -16.76 9.74
N ARG A 111 -0.28 -16.51 10.58
CA ARG A 111 -1.67 -16.79 10.21
C ARG A 111 -2.10 -15.91 9.04
N HIS A 112 -2.72 -16.56 8.05
CA HIS A 112 -3.37 -15.85 6.96
C HIS A 112 -4.60 -15.05 7.46
N PRO A 113 -5.06 -14.06 6.68
CA PRO A 113 -6.35 -13.43 6.93
C PRO A 113 -7.48 -14.46 7.00
N GLU A 114 -8.47 -14.20 7.86
CA GLU A 114 -9.67 -15.02 7.91
C GLU A 114 -10.38 -15.06 6.55
N PRO A 115 -11.08 -16.15 6.19
CA PRO A 115 -11.70 -16.30 4.86
C PRO A 115 -12.66 -15.16 4.49
N GLU A 116 -13.41 -14.64 5.46
CA GLU A 116 -14.32 -13.52 5.28
C GLU A 116 -13.58 -12.22 4.93
N GLU A 117 -12.50 -11.92 5.64
CA GLU A 117 -11.65 -10.75 5.36
C GLU A 117 -11.00 -10.87 3.97
N ALA A 118 -10.51 -12.07 3.63
CA ALA A 118 -9.92 -12.32 2.33
C ALA A 118 -10.93 -12.18 1.19
N GLU A 119 -12.16 -12.65 1.38
CA GLU A 119 -13.24 -12.50 0.40
C GLU A 119 -13.66 -11.04 0.24
N ARG A 120 -13.76 -10.30 1.34
CA ARG A 120 -14.07 -8.88 1.32
C ARG A 120 -13.04 -8.09 0.51
N VAL A 121 -11.75 -8.36 0.69
CA VAL A 121 -10.70 -7.69 -0.09
C VAL A 121 -10.71 -8.12 -1.55
N ARG A 122 -10.94 -9.41 -1.86
CA ARG A 122 -11.16 -9.88 -3.23
C ARG A 122 -12.30 -9.13 -3.91
N GLY A 123 -13.41 -8.91 -3.21
CA GLY A 123 -14.54 -8.13 -3.71
C GLY A 123 -14.16 -6.71 -4.10
N VAL A 124 -13.38 -6.01 -3.27
CA VAL A 124 -12.87 -4.66 -3.57
C VAL A 124 -11.95 -4.65 -4.80
N VAL A 125 -11.06 -5.64 -4.93
CA VAL A 125 -10.17 -5.75 -6.10
C VAL A 125 -10.96 -6.06 -7.37
N ALA A 126 -12.00 -6.90 -7.27
CA ALA A 126 -12.87 -7.27 -8.39
C ALA A 126 -13.76 -6.12 -8.88
N GLU A 127 -13.93 -5.03 -8.13
CA GLU A 127 -14.66 -3.84 -8.60
C GLU A 127 -14.10 -3.31 -9.93
N ALA A 128 -12.79 -3.45 -10.16
CA ALA A 128 -12.11 -3.02 -11.37
C ALA A 128 -12.56 -3.78 -12.64
N ASP A 129 -13.15 -4.97 -12.49
CA ASP A 129 -13.70 -5.79 -13.56
C ASP A 129 -15.19 -5.51 -13.83
N SER A 130 -15.84 -4.66 -13.03
CA SER A 130 -17.27 -4.39 -13.18
C SER A 130 -17.58 -3.65 -14.50
N PRO A 131 -18.68 -4.03 -15.19
CA PRO A 131 -19.13 -3.28 -16.36
C PRO A 131 -19.39 -1.82 -16.00
N GLY A 132 -18.68 -0.90 -16.65
CA GLY A 132 -18.79 0.53 -16.38
C GLY A 132 -17.83 1.06 -15.30
N TYR A 133 -16.93 0.25 -14.74
CA TYR A 133 -15.87 0.74 -13.84
C TYR A 133 -15.08 1.90 -14.45
N TRP A 134 -14.93 1.92 -15.77
CA TRP A 134 -14.24 2.99 -16.49
C TRP A 134 -14.78 4.39 -16.17
N PHE A 135 -16.10 4.55 -15.96
CA PHE A 135 -16.66 5.84 -15.56
C PHE A 135 -16.10 6.29 -14.22
N ASN A 136 -15.90 5.36 -13.27
CA ASN A 136 -15.30 5.67 -11.98
C ASN A 136 -13.78 5.88 -12.08
N ALA A 137 -13.07 5.06 -12.86
CA ALA A 137 -11.63 5.20 -13.07
C ALA A 137 -11.26 6.53 -13.77
N SER A 138 -12.13 7.00 -14.67
CA SER A 138 -11.92 8.23 -15.44
C SER A 138 -12.42 9.49 -14.75
N LYS A 139 -13.18 9.39 -13.64
CA LYS A 139 -13.61 10.55 -12.85
C LYS A 139 -12.44 11.38 -12.35
N ASP A 140 -12.70 12.67 -12.21
CA ASP A 140 -11.77 13.63 -11.61
C ASP A 140 -11.74 13.41 -10.10
N GLY A 141 -10.56 13.02 -9.61
CA GLY A 141 -10.36 12.68 -8.20
C GLY A 141 -9.14 11.75 -8.08
N ASN A 142 -8.47 11.80 -6.92
CA ASN A 142 -7.33 10.92 -6.63
C ASN A 142 -6.24 10.93 -7.72
N ARG A 143 -5.99 12.10 -8.32
CA ARG A 143 -4.87 12.34 -9.26
C ARG A 143 -3.60 12.69 -8.49
N GLU A 144 -2.48 12.85 -9.19
CA GLU A 144 -1.19 13.24 -8.62
C GLU A 144 -1.31 14.38 -7.60
N SER A 145 -1.96 15.48 -7.95
CA SER A 145 -2.15 16.64 -7.05
C SER A 145 -2.91 16.30 -5.78
N HIS A 146 -3.87 15.38 -5.80
CA HIS A 146 -4.58 14.95 -4.58
C HIS A 146 -3.61 14.38 -3.54
N TYR A 147 -2.61 13.63 -4.02
CA TYR A 147 -1.62 12.98 -3.16
C TYR A 147 -0.46 13.88 -2.79
N ARG A 148 0.05 14.67 -3.74
CA ARG A 148 1.27 15.48 -3.57
C ARG A 148 1.05 16.92 -3.12
N SER A 149 -0.17 17.47 -3.24
CA SER A 149 -0.46 18.81 -2.73
C SER A 149 -0.36 18.86 -1.20
N SER A 150 -0.13 20.06 -0.68
CA SER A 150 -0.06 20.30 0.75
C SER A 150 -1.36 19.87 1.44
N TYR A 151 -1.23 18.95 2.39
CA TYR A 151 -2.32 18.50 3.24
C TYR A 151 -1.75 17.92 4.53
N LEU A 152 -2.16 18.49 5.66
CA LEU A 152 -1.71 18.05 6.97
C LEU A 152 -2.60 16.92 7.48
N GLY A 153 -1.98 15.87 8.00
CA GLY A 153 -2.68 14.78 8.64
C GLY A 153 -1.77 13.93 9.50
N VAL A 154 -2.38 12.96 10.19
CA VAL A 154 -1.69 11.97 11.02
C VAL A 154 -2.23 10.59 10.68
N THR A 155 -1.33 9.63 10.47
CA THR A 155 -1.69 8.26 10.13
C THR A 155 -0.80 7.25 10.84
N LEU A 156 -1.34 6.06 11.12
CA LEU A 156 -0.61 4.89 11.55
C LEU A 156 -0.36 3.99 10.34
N VAL A 157 0.90 3.74 10.03
CA VAL A 157 1.32 2.99 8.84
C VAL A 157 2.33 1.92 9.19
N HIS A 158 2.45 0.95 8.29
CA HIS A 158 3.63 0.09 8.21
C HIS A 158 4.41 0.47 6.94
N ASP A 159 5.65 0.91 7.11
CA ASP A 159 6.55 1.24 6.01
C ASP A 159 7.10 -0.03 5.35
N LEU A 160 7.12 -0.07 4.02
CA LEU A 160 7.69 -1.21 3.30
C LEU A 160 9.22 -1.10 3.23
N ALA A 161 9.90 -1.55 4.29
CA ALA A 161 11.35 -1.48 4.43
C ALA A 161 12.11 -2.10 3.22
N VAL A 162 11.55 -3.13 2.59
CA VAL A 162 12.13 -3.77 1.40
C VAL A 162 12.33 -2.82 0.22
N PHE A 163 11.60 -1.71 0.15
CA PHE A 163 11.76 -0.67 -0.89
C PHE A 163 12.75 0.44 -0.50
N LYS A 164 13.13 0.54 0.78
CA LYS A 164 14.08 1.55 1.27
C LYS A 164 15.54 1.17 1.00
N SER A 165 15.81 -0.13 0.86
CA SER A 165 17.12 -0.65 0.48
C SER A 165 17.27 -0.61 -1.04
N GLY A 166 18.02 0.37 -1.56
CA GLY A 166 18.39 0.38 -2.98
C GLY A 166 19.15 -0.89 -3.38
N PRO A 167 19.31 -1.17 -4.69
CA PRO A 167 20.17 -2.25 -5.14
C PRO A 167 21.62 -1.98 -4.67
N GLY A 168 22.03 -2.64 -3.58
CA GLY A 168 23.35 -2.47 -2.94
C GLY A 168 23.37 -1.76 -1.58
N ALA A 169 22.24 -1.38 -0.99
CA ALA A 169 22.22 -0.78 0.35
C ALA A 169 22.35 -1.85 1.45
N HIS A 170 23.57 -2.05 1.96
CA HIS A 170 23.74 -2.63 3.30
C HIS A 170 23.13 -1.68 4.33
N ALA A 171 22.20 -2.20 5.12
CA ALA A 171 21.52 -1.45 6.17
C ALA A 171 22.55 -0.82 7.14
N PRO A 172 22.48 0.49 7.41
CA PRO A 172 23.31 1.09 8.44
C PRO A 172 22.69 0.76 9.81
N GLY A 173 23.41 -0.05 10.59
CA GLY A 173 23.46 0.00 12.05
C GLY A 173 22.12 0.08 12.80
N GLY A 174 21.42 -1.04 12.87
CA GLY A 174 20.34 -1.28 13.83
C GLY A 174 19.99 -2.75 13.80
N ALA A 175 20.39 -3.50 14.81
CA ALA A 175 20.16 -4.94 14.87
C ALA A 175 18.67 -5.27 14.82
N SER A 176 18.22 -5.87 13.72
CA SER A 176 17.18 -6.89 13.72
C SER A 176 17.69 -8.09 12.91
N ASN A 177 18.17 -9.10 13.64
CA ASN A 177 18.27 -10.46 13.11
C ASN A 177 16.84 -10.93 12.73
N ASP A 178 16.75 -11.66 11.60
CA ASP A 178 15.66 -12.57 11.22
C ASP A 178 14.41 -12.02 10.48
N GLY A 179 14.60 -11.06 9.57
CA GLY A 179 13.64 -10.71 8.50
C GLY A 179 13.98 -11.28 7.11
N ALA A 180 14.93 -12.22 7.02
CA ALA A 180 15.51 -12.70 5.77
C ALA A 180 14.53 -13.62 5.01
N GLY A 181 13.55 -13.04 4.30
CA GLY A 181 12.73 -13.79 3.34
C GLY A 181 11.45 -13.08 2.90
N TYR A 182 10.82 -12.28 3.76
CA TYR A 182 9.51 -11.71 3.48
C TYR A 182 9.58 -10.55 2.48
N GLY A 183 8.89 -10.70 1.34
CA GLY A 183 8.67 -9.62 0.39
C GLY A 183 9.93 -9.14 -0.34
N HIS A 184 11.04 -9.87 -0.27
CA HIS A 184 12.32 -9.47 -0.88
C HIS A 184 12.24 -9.29 -2.41
N ASN A 185 11.32 -9.99 -3.06
CA ASN A 185 11.06 -9.87 -4.50
C ASN A 185 10.13 -8.71 -4.87
N LEU A 186 9.42 -8.11 -3.91
CA LEU A 186 8.44 -7.04 -4.18
C LEU A 186 9.05 -5.84 -4.93
N PRO A 187 10.26 -5.34 -4.59
CA PRO A 187 10.86 -4.24 -5.34
C PRO A 187 11.09 -4.57 -6.82
N ALA A 188 11.53 -5.80 -7.12
CA ALA A 188 11.76 -6.22 -8.50
C ALA A 188 10.45 -6.35 -9.28
N VAL A 189 9.42 -6.95 -8.68
CA VAL A 189 8.10 -7.11 -9.32
C VAL A 189 7.44 -5.74 -9.54
N VAL A 190 7.45 -4.86 -8.54
CA VAL A 190 6.87 -3.51 -8.67
C VAL A 190 7.63 -2.68 -9.70
N ARG A 191 8.97 -2.78 -9.77
CA ARG A 191 9.76 -2.10 -10.81
C ARG A 191 9.38 -2.58 -12.21
N SER A 192 9.36 -3.89 -12.43
CA SER A 192 8.94 -4.50 -13.70
C SER A 192 7.53 -4.05 -14.11
N PHE A 193 6.61 -4.03 -13.15
CA PHE A 193 5.24 -3.55 -13.37
C PHE A 193 5.22 -2.07 -13.80
N ARG A 194 5.94 -1.19 -13.09
CA ARG A 194 6.00 0.24 -13.42
C ARG A 194 6.61 0.49 -14.79
N GLU A 195 7.73 -0.17 -15.11
CA GLU A 195 8.40 -0.08 -16.41
C GLU A 195 7.47 -0.50 -17.55
N ARG A 196 6.70 -1.57 -17.35
CA ARG A 196 5.72 -2.04 -18.34
C ARG A 196 4.57 -1.06 -18.52
N VAL A 197 4.02 -0.52 -17.43
CA VAL A 197 2.98 0.53 -17.52
C VAL A 197 3.53 1.76 -18.22
N ASP A 198 4.75 2.20 -17.93
CA ASP A 198 5.35 3.37 -18.58
C ASP A 198 5.64 3.14 -20.07
N ALA A 199 6.01 1.91 -20.46
CA ALA A 199 6.24 1.54 -21.85
C ALA A 199 4.94 1.51 -22.67
N GLU A 200 3.87 0.95 -22.10
CA GLU A 200 2.63 0.70 -22.82
C GLU A 200 1.57 1.81 -22.66
N LEU A 201 1.68 2.61 -21.59
CA LEU A 201 0.77 3.70 -21.23
C LEU A 201 1.57 4.96 -20.85
N PRO A 202 2.41 5.48 -21.78
CA PRO A 202 3.42 6.49 -21.46
C PRO A 202 2.83 7.78 -20.91
N GLY A 203 3.39 8.25 -19.80
CA GLY A 203 3.06 9.54 -19.20
C GLY A 203 1.71 9.59 -18.45
N LEU A 204 0.97 8.47 -18.37
CA LEU A 204 -0.32 8.44 -17.66
C LEU A 204 -0.13 8.43 -16.15
N TYR A 205 0.83 7.68 -15.64
CA TYR A 205 1.05 7.48 -14.21
C TYR A 205 2.23 8.29 -13.67
N ARG A 206 2.12 8.60 -12.37
CA ARG A 206 3.12 9.25 -11.55
C ARG A 206 3.34 8.37 -10.34
N TRP A 207 4.47 7.69 -10.34
CA TRP A 207 4.87 6.79 -9.27
C TRP A 207 5.31 7.57 -8.04
N PHE A 208 4.95 7.06 -6.87
CA PHE A 208 5.44 7.60 -5.60
C PHE A 208 6.84 7.07 -5.31
N ALA A 209 7.62 7.83 -4.56
CA ALA A 209 8.97 7.45 -4.16
C ALA A 209 8.96 6.11 -3.38
N ASP A 210 9.93 5.24 -3.68
CA ASP A 210 10.06 3.94 -3.01
C ASP A 210 10.20 4.09 -1.49
N SER A 211 10.88 5.15 -1.04
CA SER A 211 11.03 5.48 0.38
C SER A 211 9.73 5.85 1.09
N SER A 212 8.69 6.25 0.34
CA SER A 212 7.39 6.63 0.89
C SER A 212 6.34 5.52 0.82
N LEU A 213 6.65 4.36 0.22
CA LEU A 213 5.70 3.25 0.11
C LEU A 213 5.40 2.66 1.48
N HIS A 214 4.11 2.57 1.78
CA HIS A 214 3.58 2.15 3.06
C HIS A 214 2.20 1.52 2.89
N SER A 215 1.84 0.66 3.83
CA SER A 215 0.47 0.21 4.05
C SER A 215 -0.15 1.02 5.18
N THR A 216 -1.27 1.69 4.91
CA THR A 216 -1.99 2.40 5.98
C THR A 216 -2.77 1.42 6.83
N VAL A 217 -2.48 1.41 8.13
CA VAL A 217 -3.21 0.59 9.12
C VAL A 217 -4.43 1.35 9.62
N ARG A 218 -4.28 2.64 9.94
CA ARG A 218 -5.38 3.49 10.43
C ARG A 218 -5.07 4.97 10.27
N SER A 219 -5.98 5.73 9.63
CA SER A 219 -5.91 7.19 9.70
C SER A 219 -6.22 7.66 11.13
N LEU A 220 -5.41 8.57 11.68
CA LEU A 220 -5.55 9.08 13.05
C LEU A 220 -6.12 10.50 13.08
N MET A 221 -5.82 11.30 12.05
CA MET A 221 -6.33 12.65 11.86
C MET A 221 -6.24 13.04 10.38
N GLY A 222 -7.28 13.67 9.85
CA GLY A 222 -7.34 14.16 8.47
C GLY A 222 -8.73 14.62 8.09
#